data_AF-A0A7H8HR04-F1
#
_entry.id   AF-A0A7H8HR04-F1
#
_cell.length_a   1.000
_cell.length_b   1.000
_cell.length_c   1.000
_cell.angle_alpha   90.00
_cell.angle_beta   90.00
_cell.angle_gamma   90.00
#
_symmetry.space_group_name_H-M   'P 1'
#
loop_
_entity.id
_entity.type
_entity.pdbx_description
1 polymer ?
#
loop_
_entity_poly.entity_id
_entity_poly.type
_entity_poly.pdbx_seq_one_letter_code
_entity_poly.pdbx_strand_id
1 'polypeptide(L)'
;MVMVSLSVLLGVFSAAAGTWMATAEGNTAELGAAALVLPNAPAGAGSGSGTDLAGGQVQTTTPGRPGTQTTSAAPTTSSAAPTTTETSASPQPSTSAAPPPTSTKPAARVAPSTTAQVISLVNDERAKAGCEPLTEESHVTKAAQDFSDKMSDENFFSHTSPDGTTFDQRIKQAGYPKPGAENIARGQTSAAQVMDSWMNSEGHRANILNCSLKKIGVGLTTDGWYWVQDFGY
;
A
#
# COMPACT_ATOMS: atom_id res chain seq x y z
N MET A 1 -60.93 -22.83 -38.28
CA MET A 1 -60.95 -23.44 -36.94
C MET A 1 -59.50 -23.44 -36.45
N VAL A 2 -59.05 -22.41 -35.71
CA VAL A 2 -58.92 -22.37 -34.24
C VAL A 2 -57.87 -23.42 -33.78
N MET A 3 -56.76 -23.10 -33.11
CA MET A 3 -56.67 -22.37 -31.85
C MET A 3 -55.23 -21.91 -31.54
N VAL A 4 -55.08 -20.66 -31.13
CA VAL A 4 -53.95 -20.16 -30.32
C VAL A 4 -54.14 -20.70 -28.89
N SER A 5 -53.08 -21.14 -28.22
CA SER A 5 -53.10 -21.31 -26.77
C SER A 5 -51.85 -20.72 -26.14
N LEU A 6 -52.07 -19.58 -25.50
CA LEU A 6 -51.26 -18.97 -24.46
C LEU A 6 -51.51 -19.74 -23.17
N SER A 7 -50.48 -20.06 -22.39
CA SER A 7 -50.65 -20.47 -20.99
C SER A 7 -49.58 -19.82 -20.14
N VAL A 8 -50.03 -18.81 -19.39
CA VAL A 8 -49.38 -18.23 -18.22
C VAL A 8 -49.69 -19.15 -17.04
N LEU A 9 -48.67 -19.51 -16.25
CA LEU A 9 -48.86 -20.12 -14.93
C LEU A 9 -48.00 -19.37 -13.91
N LEU A 10 -48.69 -18.62 -13.05
CA LEU A 10 -48.19 -18.02 -11.81
C LEU A 10 -48.26 -19.05 -10.67
N GLY A 11 -47.33 -18.91 -9.72
CA GLY A 11 -47.39 -19.48 -8.37
C GLY A 11 -46.48 -20.68 -8.16
N VAL A 12 -45.76 -20.87 -7.06
CA VAL A 12 -45.94 -20.36 -5.69
C VAL A 12 -44.56 -20.40 -4.99
N PHE A 13 -44.22 -19.36 -4.23
CA PHE A 13 -43.11 -19.36 -3.27
C PHE A 13 -43.44 -20.30 -2.11
N SER A 14 -42.57 -21.26 -1.81
CA SER A 14 -42.54 -21.95 -0.51
C SER A 14 -41.14 -21.83 0.06
N ALA A 15 -41.05 -21.14 1.20
CA ALA A 15 -39.88 -21.09 2.04
C ALA A 15 -39.70 -22.44 2.74
N ALA A 16 -38.56 -23.07 2.55
CA ALA A 16 -38.08 -24.14 3.41
C ALA A 16 -36.76 -23.69 4.03
N ALA A 17 -36.78 -23.57 5.36
CA ALA A 17 -35.59 -23.38 6.18
C ALA A 17 -34.68 -24.61 6.02
N GLY A 18 -33.55 -24.42 5.35
CA GLY A 18 -32.49 -25.41 5.23
C GLY A 18 -31.35 -25.05 6.18
N THR A 19 -31.19 -25.86 7.22
CA THR A 19 -30.00 -25.93 8.07
C THR A 19 -28.77 -26.17 7.19
N TRP A 20 -27.88 -25.19 7.07
CA TRP A 20 -26.58 -25.39 6.44
C TRP A 20 -25.65 -26.05 7.47
N MET A 21 -25.39 -27.34 7.26
CA MET A 21 -24.25 -28.03 7.87
C MET A 21 -22.96 -27.39 7.35
N ALA A 22 -22.13 -26.91 8.28
CA ALA A 22 -20.78 -26.46 8.00
C ALA A 22 -19.91 -27.67 7.63
N THR A 23 -19.63 -27.86 6.34
CA THR A 23 -18.45 -28.59 5.89
C THR A 23 -17.30 -27.59 5.82
N ALA A 24 -16.42 -27.66 6.81
CA ALA A 24 -15.16 -26.95 6.83
C ALA A 24 -14.24 -27.56 5.76
N GLU A 25 -14.23 -26.95 4.58
CA GLU A 25 -13.20 -27.15 3.57
C GLU A 25 -12.12 -26.09 3.83
N GLY A 26 -10.91 -26.54 4.16
CA GLY A 26 -9.84 -25.73 4.72
C GLY A 26 -9.34 -24.63 3.78
N ASN A 27 -9.39 -23.38 4.25
CA ASN A 27 -8.60 -22.28 3.73
C ASN A 27 -7.57 -21.88 4.80
N THR A 28 -6.54 -22.71 4.97
CA THR A 28 -5.33 -22.29 5.67
C THR A 28 -4.57 -21.36 4.75
N ALA A 29 -4.73 -20.05 4.97
CA ALA A 29 -3.79 -19.05 4.48
C ALA A 29 -2.41 -19.43 5.02
N GLU A 30 -1.52 -19.87 4.14
CA GLU A 30 -0.13 -20.13 4.50
C GLU A 30 0.53 -18.76 4.70
N LEU A 31 0.69 -18.37 5.96
CA LEU A 31 1.46 -17.21 6.34
C LEU A 31 2.94 -17.55 6.11
N GLY A 32 3.45 -17.19 4.93
CA GLY A 32 4.88 -17.26 4.63
C GLY A 32 5.67 -16.46 5.67
N ALA A 33 6.45 -17.17 6.48
CA ALA A 33 7.29 -16.58 7.50
C ALA A 33 8.45 -15.82 6.85
N ALA A 34 8.57 -14.53 7.17
CA ALA A 34 9.71 -13.71 6.77
C ALA A 34 10.98 -14.19 7.50
N ALA A 35 11.96 -14.69 6.75
CA ALA A 35 13.31 -14.89 7.26
C ALA A 35 14.09 -13.57 7.15
N LEU A 36 14.53 -13.02 8.29
CA LEU A 36 15.55 -11.98 8.29
C LEU A 36 16.84 -12.52 7.65
N VAL A 37 17.21 -12.01 6.48
CA VAL A 37 18.56 -12.22 5.92
C VAL A 37 19.49 -11.19 6.56
N LEU A 38 20.27 -11.63 7.56
CA LEU A 38 21.40 -10.87 8.10
C LEU A 38 22.63 -11.06 7.17
N PRO A 39 23.42 -10.02 6.88
CA PRO A 39 24.67 -10.20 6.16
C PRO A 39 25.76 -10.82 7.06
N ASN A 40 26.46 -11.80 6.48
CA ASN A 40 27.55 -12.57 7.08
C ASN A 40 28.79 -11.69 7.35
N ALA A 41 29.38 -11.78 8.54
CA ALA A 41 30.72 -11.29 8.87
C ALA A 41 31.56 -12.46 9.45
N PRO A 42 32.88 -12.53 9.21
CA PRO A 42 33.63 -13.77 9.38
C PRO A 42 34.14 -14.04 10.80
N ALA A 43 34.41 -15.33 11.01
CA ALA A 43 34.96 -16.06 12.16
C ALA A 43 35.79 -15.30 13.23
N GLY A 44 35.50 -15.63 14.49
CA GLY A 44 36.39 -15.45 15.63
C GLY A 44 36.10 -16.50 16.70
N ALA A 45 37.04 -17.42 16.93
CA ALA A 45 37.01 -18.43 17.97
C ALA A 45 37.13 -17.79 19.37
N GLY A 46 36.45 -18.36 20.37
CA GLY A 46 36.58 -17.92 21.76
C GLY A 46 35.72 -18.74 22.72
N SER A 47 36.31 -19.79 23.27
CA SER A 47 35.80 -20.61 24.37
C SER A 47 35.65 -19.80 25.66
N GLY A 48 34.59 -20.03 26.45
CA GLY A 48 34.45 -19.44 27.77
C GLY A 48 33.17 -19.82 28.51
N SER A 49 33.24 -20.91 29.29
CA SER A 49 32.29 -21.22 30.37
C SER A 49 32.35 -20.15 31.47
N GLY A 50 31.20 -19.86 32.09
CA GLY A 50 31.13 -19.05 33.30
C GLY A 50 29.71 -18.98 33.84
N THR A 51 29.45 -19.75 34.89
CA THR A 51 28.28 -19.68 35.78
C THR A 51 28.34 -18.45 36.69
N ASP A 52 27.24 -18.27 37.45
CA ASP A 52 27.11 -17.47 38.67
C ASP A 52 26.72 -15.99 38.51
N LEU A 53 26.01 -15.32 39.42
CA LEU A 53 25.05 -15.58 40.49
C LEU A 53 24.62 -14.15 40.93
N ALA A 54 23.33 -13.96 41.24
CA ALA A 54 22.78 -13.07 42.27
C ALA A 54 23.30 -11.61 42.46
N GLY A 55 22.34 -10.67 42.52
CA GLY A 55 22.28 -9.68 43.60
C GLY A 55 22.32 -8.20 43.20
N GLY A 56 21.31 -7.43 43.62
CA GLY A 56 21.41 -5.97 43.72
C GLY A 56 20.12 -5.18 43.53
N GLN A 57 19.22 -5.18 44.51
CA GLN A 57 18.23 -4.10 44.69
C GLN A 57 18.91 -2.90 45.38
N VAL A 58 18.68 -1.65 44.94
CA VAL A 58 18.54 -0.46 45.83
C VAL A 58 17.76 0.69 45.13
N GLN A 59 16.59 1.02 45.70
CA GLN A 59 15.95 2.33 45.99
C GLN A 59 16.33 3.60 45.19
N THR A 60 15.36 4.22 44.49
CA THR A 60 14.57 5.43 44.87
C THR A 60 15.34 6.62 45.47
N THR A 61 15.33 7.77 44.78
CA THR A 61 15.09 9.11 45.37
C THR A 61 14.67 10.14 44.31
N THR A 62 13.56 10.83 44.59
CA THR A 62 13.10 12.13 44.05
C THR A 62 13.29 13.14 45.19
N PRO A 63 13.81 14.37 45.01
CA PRO A 63 12.99 15.59 44.79
C PRO A 63 13.73 16.70 43.98
N GLY A 64 13.17 17.82 43.50
CA GLY A 64 11.90 18.49 43.65
C GLY A 64 11.86 19.76 42.77
N ARG A 65 10.68 20.38 42.68
CA ARG A 65 10.33 21.66 42.00
C ARG A 65 9.79 22.62 43.08
N PRO A 66 10.05 23.95 43.07
CA PRO A 66 9.02 24.91 42.59
C PRO A 66 9.48 26.30 42.07
N GLY A 67 8.62 26.91 41.23
CA GLY A 67 8.52 28.34 40.90
C GLY A 67 7.81 28.55 39.54
N THR A 68 6.52 28.91 39.38
CA THR A 68 5.78 30.20 39.56
C THR A 68 6.43 31.38 38.82
N GLN A 69 5.82 32.25 38.01
CA GLN A 69 4.49 32.60 37.47
C GLN A 69 4.82 33.33 36.12
N THR A 70 3.96 33.57 35.12
CA THR A 70 2.91 34.62 35.12
C THR A 70 2.23 34.63 33.75
N THR A 71 0.95 34.94 33.81
CA THR A 71 -0.12 35.10 32.84
C THR A 71 0.06 36.18 31.75
N SER A 72 -0.56 35.90 30.59
CA SER A 72 -1.54 36.72 29.85
C SER A 72 -1.21 38.16 29.42
N ALA A 73 -1.29 38.43 28.11
CA ALA A 73 -2.26 39.38 27.54
C ALA A 73 -2.21 39.39 25.99
N ALA A 74 -3.34 39.08 25.37
CA ALA A 74 -3.74 39.64 24.07
C ALA A 74 -4.72 40.80 24.34
N PRO A 75 -4.82 41.77 23.42
CA PRO A 75 -6.15 42.27 23.08
C PRO A 75 -6.38 42.40 21.57
N THR A 76 -7.67 42.35 21.25
CA THR A 76 -8.33 42.43 19.95
C THR A 76 -8.73 43.87 19.56
N THR A 77 -8.83 44.09 18.23
CA THR A 77 -9.81 44.91 17.47
C THR A 77 -9.94 46.43 17.72
N SER A 78 -9.88 47.21 16.63
CA SER A 78 -10.91 48.19 16.16
C SER A 78 -10.27 49.14 15.12
N SER A 79 -10.61 49.06 13.82
CA SER A 79 -11.65 49.85 13.12
C SER A 79 -11.14 51.16 12.50
N ALA A 80 -11.16 51.23 11.17
CA ALA A 80 -11.55 52.44 10.41
C ALA A 80 -11.74 52.12 8.91
N ALA A 81 -12.99 52.07 8.48
CA ALA A 81 -13.45 52.44 7.13
C ALA A 81 -14.63 53.40 7.35
N PRO A 82 -14.69 54.55 6.65
CA PRO A 82 -15.56 54.74 5.46
C PRO A 82 -14.89 55.71 4.43
N THR A 83 -15.39 56.13 3.27
CA THR A 83 -16.39 55.73 2.25
C THR A 83 -16.17 56.71 1.06
N THR A 84 -16.43 56.23 -0.17
CA THR A 84 -16.73 56.95 -1.44
C THR A 84 -15.73 57.89 -2.12
N THR A 85 -15.44 57.59 -3.40
CA THR A 85 -15.61 58.55 -4.51
C THR A 85 -16.01 57.78 -5.78
N GLU A 86 -17.26 57.98 -6.24
CA GLU A 86 -17.75 57.66 -7.58
C GLU A 86 -17.25 58.68 -8.61
N THR A 87 -17.09 58.24 -9.88
CA THR A 87 -17.28 58.95 -11.18
C THR A 87 -16.33 58.30 -12.20
N SER A 88 -16.75 57.31 -12.99
CA SER A 88 -17.51 57.40 -14.25
C SER A 88 -16.79 58.14 -15.38
N ALA A 89 -16.17 57.39 -16.30
CA ALA A 89 -16.08 57.72 -17.72
C ALA A 89 -15.81 56.45 -18.54
N SER A 90 -16.79 56.09 -19.35
CA SER A 90 -16.80 54.99 -20.33
C SER A 90 -16.02 55.37 -21.60
N PRO A 91 -15.34 54.40 -22.24
CA PRO A 91 -15.45 54.31 -23.69
C PRO A 91 -15.92 52.93 -24.19
N GLN A 92 -16.73 53.05 -25.25
CA GLN A 92 -17.48 52.11 -26.08
C GLN A 92 -16.74 50.80 -26.51
N PRO A 93 -17.49 49.70 -26.74
CA PRO A 93 -16.95 48.39 -27.10
C PRO A 93 -16.29 48.37 -28.48
N SER A 94 -15.05 47.87 -28.53
CA SER A 94 -14.44 47.36 -29.75
C SER A 94 -14.81 45.89 -29.89
N THR A 95 -15.70 45.57 -30.84
CA THR A 95 -15.99 44.20 -31.26
C THR A 95 -14.78 43.65 -32.02
N SER A 96 -13.79 43.13 -31.30
CA SER A 96 -12.82 42.19 -31.86
C SER A 96 -13.41 40.80 -31.68
N ALA A 97 -13.89 40.20 -32.77
CA ALA A 97 -14.38 38.84 -32.77
C ALA A 97 -13.26 37.89 -32.29
N ALA A 98 -13.40 37.39 -31.07
CA ALA A 98 -12.56 36.32 -30.56
C ALA A 98 -12.85 35.04 -31.37
N PRO A 99 -11.83 34.26 -31.74
CA PRO A 99 -12.04 32.96 -32.34
C PRO A 99 -12.89 32.09 -31.39
N PRO A 100 -13.76 31.22 -31.91
CA PRO A 100 -14.60 30.39 -31.07
C PRO A 100 -13.74 29.56 -30.12
N PRO A 101 -14.19 29.30 -28.86
CA PRO A 101 -13.47 28.40 -27.98
C PRO A 101 -13.42 27.04 -28.67
N THR A 102 -12.23 26.58 -29.01
CA THR A 102 -12.02 25.17 -29.32
C THR A 102 -12.46 24.37 -28.10
N SER A 103 -13.59 23.67 -28.24
CA SER A 103 -14.09 22.71 -27.27
C SER A 103 -13.04 21.61 -27.07
N THR A 104 -12.12 21.82 -26.15
CA THR A 104 -11.21 20.76 -25.70
C THR A 104 -12.05 19.77 -24.91
N LYS A 105 -12.45 18.69 -25.58
CA LYS A 105 -13.03 17.49 -24.94
C LYS A 105 -12.21 17.17 -23.69
N PRO A 106 -12.83 17.08 -22.49
CA PRO A 106 -12.10 16.66 -21.30
C PRO A 106 -11.40 15.34 -21.58
N ALA A 107 -10.07 15.31 -21.38
CA ALA A 107 -9.31 14.07 -21.46
C ALA A 107 -9.96 13.07 -20.49
N ALA A 108 -10.38 11.92 -21.00
CA ALA A 108 -10.98 10.88 -20.19
C ALA A 108 -9.97 10.48 -19.10
N ARG A 109 -10.37 10.60 -17.82
CA ARG A 109 -9.56 10.17 -16.69
C ARG A 109 -9.46 8.64 -16.76
N VAL A 110 -8.31 8.11 -17.19
CA VAL A 110 -8.02 6.67 -17.19
C VAL A 110 -8.07 6.19 -15.74
N ALA A 111 -8.82 5.12 -15.47
CA ALA A 111 -8.85 4.50 -14.16
C ALA A 111 -7.46 3.86 -13.86
N PRO A 112 -6.94 3.96 -12.63
CA PRO A 112 -5.65 3.38 -12.30
C PRO A 112 -5.68 1.86 -12.43
N SER A 113 -4.58 1.27 -12.90
CA SER A 113 -4.39 -0.18 -12.88
C SER A 113 -4.48 -0.73 -11.45
N THR A 114 -4.77 -2.01 -11.30
CA THR A 114 -4.83 -2.65 -9.98
C THR A 114 -3.49 -2.55 -9.23
N THR A 115 -2.36 -2.64 -9.95
CA THR A 115 -1.01 -2.45 -9.38
C THR A 115 -0.78 -1.01 -8.92
N ALA A 116 -1.24 0.00 -9.68
CA ALA A 116 -1.17 1.39 -9.26
C ALA A 116 -2.02 1.68 -8.01
N GLN A 117 -3.16 0.99 -7.86
CA GLN A 117 -3.97 1.07 -6.63
C GLN A 117 -3.22 0.51 -5.42
N VAL A 118 -2.49 -0.60 -5.56
CA VAL A 118 -1.62 -1.14 -4.49
C VAL A 118 -0.57 -0.11 -4.07
N ILE A 119 0.12 0.52 -5.02
CA ILE A 119 1.14 1.54 -4.72
C ILE A 119 0.53 2.73 -3.95
N SER A 120 -0.69 3.15 -4.32
CA SER A 120 -1.42 4.19 -3.58
C SER A 120 -1.68 3.76 -2.13
N LEU A 121 -2.21 2.56 -1.92
CA LEU A 121 -2.52 2.05 -0.58
C LEU A 121 -1.25 1.89 0.29
N VAL A 122 -0.14 1.44 -0.30
CA VAL A 122 1.16 1.40 0.37
C VAL A 122 1.58 2.79 0.85
N ASN A 123 1.46 3.79 -0.01
CA ASN A 123 1.82 5.15 0.34
C ASN A 123 0.88 5.77 1.39
N ASP A 124 -0.39 5.38 1.42
CA ASP A 124 -1.32 5.75 2.49
C ASP A 124 -0.89 5.16 3.85
N GLU A 125 -0.49 3.88 3.90
CA GLU A 125 0.03 3.26 5.12
C GLU A 125 1.35 3.87 5.57
N ARG A 126 2.25 4.16 4.61
CA ARG A 126 3.52 4.83 4.89
C ARG A 126 3.34 6.24 5.44
N ALA A 127 2.37 6.99 4.92
CA ALA A 127 2.04 8.32 5.44
C ALA A 127 1.56 8.25 6.90
N LYS A 128 0.73 7.25 7.26
CA LYS A 128 0.29 7.02 8.65
C LYS A 128 1.46 6.70 9.58
N ALA A 129 2.49 6.04 9.08
CA ALA A 129 3.72 5.72 9.81
C ALA A 129 4.78 6.85 9.80
N GLY A 130 4.52 7.96 9.11
CA GLY A 130 5.47 9.08 8.99
C GLY A 130 6.63 8.84 8.02
N CYS A 131 6.53 7.83 7.14
CA CYS A 131 7.51 7.60 6.09
C CYS A 131 7.21 8.46 4.84
N GLU A 132 8.25 8.78 4.08
CA GLU A 132 8.10 9.33 2.73
C GLU A 132 7.43 8.31 1.78
N PRO A 133 6.65 8.78 0.79
CA PRO A 133 6.05 7.91 -0.20
C PRO A 133 7.12 7.23 -1.06
N LEU A 134 6.88 5.96 -1.42
CA LEU A 134 7.68 5.25 -2.41
C LEU A 134 7.34 5.77 -3.80
N THR A 135 8.37 5.88 -4.64
CA THR A 135 8.23 6.20 -6.06
C THR A 135 8.31 4.93 -6.87
N GLU A 136 7.37 4.73 -7.79
CA GLU A 136 7.44 3.61 -8.73
C GLU A 136 8.73 3.67 -9.56
N GLU A 137 9.36 2.51 -9.77
CA GLU A 137 10.59 2.39 -10.54
C GLU A 137 10.45 1.26 -11.56
N SER A 138 10.69 1.56 -12.83
CA SER A 138 10.33 0.66 -13.94
C SER A 138 11.12 -0.65 -13.96
N HIS A 139 12.37 -0.67 -13.52
CA HIS A 139 13.18 -1.89 -13.47
C HIS A 139 12.74 -2.78 -12.30
N VAL A 140 12.40 -2.18 -11.15
CA VAL A 140 11.80 -2.89 -10.01
C VAL A 140 10.41 -3.44 -10.39
N THR A 141 9.58 -2.66 -11.07
CA THR A 141 8.27 -3.14 -11.60
C THR A 141 8.46 -4.28 -12.59
N LYS A 142 9.47 -4.19 -13.47
CA LYS A 142 9.80 -5.28 -14.40
C LYS A 142 10.17 -6.56 -13.65
N ALA A 143 11.05 -6.49 -12.65
CA ALA A 143 11.44 -7.66 -11.85
C ALA A 143 10.23 -8.31 -11.17
N ALA A 144 9.35 -7.50 -10.57
CA ALA A 144 8.15 -7.97 -9.91
C ALA A 144 7.18 -8.66 -10.88
N GLN A 145 6.95 -8.06 -12.06
CA GLN A 145 6.05 -8.62 -13.08
C GLN A 145 6.61 -9.92 -13.68
N ASP A 146 7.88 -9.93 -14.07
CA ASP A 146 8.52 -11.14 -14.62
C ASP A 146 8.45 -12.29 -13.59
N PHE A 147 8.55 -11.99 -12.31
CA PHE A 147 8.49 -13.01 -11.26
C PHE A 147 7.07 -13.48 -10.93
N SER A 148 6.05 -12.60 -10.99
CA SER A 148 4.65 -13.04 -10.88
C SER A 148 4.27 -13.96 -12.04
N ASP A 149 4.72 -13.63 -13.26
CA ASP A 149 4.50 -14.45 -14.45
C ASP A 149 5.20 -15.81 -14.29
N LYS A 150 6.46 -15.82 -13.86
CA LYS A 150 7.21 -17.06 -13.62
C LYS A 150 6.55 -17.97 -12.58
N MET A 151 6.10 -17.41 -11.45
CA MET A 151 5.40 -18.18 -10.42
C MET A 151 4.10 -18.81 -10.95
N SER A 152 3.37 -18.08 -11.80
CA SER A 152 2.18 -18.57 -12.48
C SER A 152 2.52 -19.70 -13.46
N ASP A 153 3.46 -19.46 -14.37
CA ASP A 153 3.81 -20.36 -15.47
C ASP A 153 4.41 -21.69 -14.98
N GLU A 154 5.23 -21.64 -13.94
CA GLU A 154 5.91 -22.81 -13.37
C GLU A 154 5.19 -23.38 -12.14
N ASN A 155 4.04 -22.80 -11.76
CA ASN A 155 3.19 -23.25 -10.66
C ASN A 155 3.94 -23.45 -9.32
N PHE A 156 4.69 -22.43 -8.90
CA PHE A 156 5.36 -22.40 -7.60
C PHE A 156 5.03 -21.12 -6.82
N PHE A 157 5.26 -21.15 -5.51
CA PHE A 157 5.07 -19.99 -4.64
C PHE A 157 6.22 -19.93 -3.63
N SER A 158 7.20 -19.08 -3.90
CA SER A 158 8.45 -18.95 -3.14
C SER A 158 9.13 -17.63 -3.51
N HIS A 159 9.87 -17.03 -2.59
CA HIS A 159 10.75 -15.88 -2.87
C HIS A 159 11.92 -16.22 -3.78
N THR A 160 12.31 -17.50 -3.80
CA THR A 160 13.42 -18.02 -4.62
C THR A 160 12.86 -18.86 -5.74
N SER A 161 13.31 -18.57 -6.96
CA SER A 161 12.99 -19.34 -8.17
C SER A 161 13.48 -20.79 -8.04
N PRO A 162 12.87 -21.76 -8.77
CA PRO A 162 13.33 -23.15 -8.77
C PRO A 162 14.80 -23.34 -9.20
N ASP A 163 15.34 -22.41 -9.99
CA ASP A 163 16.75 -22.36 -10.39
C ASP A 163 17.70 -21.75 -9.32
N GLY A 164 17.15 -21.35 -8.17
CA GLY A 164 17.89 -20.73 -7.07
C GLY A 164 18.00 -19.20 -7.14
N THR A 165 17.45 -18.55 -8.16
CA THR A 165 17.52 -17.10 -8.31
C THR A 165 16.70 -16.39 -7.22
N THR A 166 17.32 -15.48 -6.47
CA THR A 166 16.70 -14.70 -5.38
C THR A 166 16.14 -13.35 -5.86
N PHE A 167 15.25 -12.73 -5.08
CA PHE A 167 14.63 -11.44 -5.45
C PHE A 167 15.66 -10.34 -5.72
N ASP A 168 16.72 -10.25 -4.91
CA ASP A 168 17.75 -9.24 -5.08
C ASP A 168 18.53 -9.44 -6.39
N GLN A 169 18.72 -10.69 -6.81
CA GLN A 169 19.33 -11.02 -8.10
C GLN A 169 18.40 -10.66 -9.25
N ARG A 170 17.09 -10.98 -9.16
CA ARG A 170 16.10 -10.61 -10.19
C ARG A 170 16.02 -9.09 -10.38
N ILE A 171 15.94 -8.33 -9.29
CA ILE A 171 15.92 -6.86 -9.32
C ILE A 171 17.20 -6.30 -9.96
N LYS A 172 18.38 -6.85 -9.61
CA LYS A 172 19.67 -6.47 -10.23
C LYS A 172 19.73 -6.82 -11.71
N GLN A 173 19.26 -8.01 -12.11
CA GLN A 173 19.21 -8.46 -13.51
C GLN A 173 18.26 -7.59 -14.35
N ALA A 174 17.17 -7.09 -13.75
CA ALA A 174 16.28 -6.13 -14.38
C ALA A 174 16.92 -4.74 -14.56
N GLY A 175 18.10 -4.48 -13.97
CA GLY A 175 18.85 -3.24 -14.12
C GLY A 175 18.80 -2.29 -12.91
N TYR A 176 18.17 -2.70 -11.80
CA TYR A 176 18.11 -1.88 -10.59
C TYR A 176 19.21 -2.27 -9.58
N PRO A 177 20.15 -1.38 -9.24
CA PRO A 177 21.36 -1.75 -8.50
C PRO A 177 21.16 -1.93 -6.99
N LYS A 178 20.02 -1.52 -6.40
CA LYS A 178 19.84 -1.39 -4.95
C LYS A 178 18.59 -2.10 -4.39
N PRO A 179 18.44 -3.42 -4.60
CA PRO A 179 17.30 -4.17 -4.06
C PRO A 179 17.18 -4.00 -2.54
N GLY A 180 15.94 -3.98 -2.06
CA GLY A 180 15.61 -3.70 -0.67
C GLY A 180 14.86 -4.83 0.03
N ALA A 181 13.72 -5.23 -0.51
CA ALA A 181 12.84 -6.25 0.06
C ALA A 181 11.86 -6.78 -1.01
N GLU A 182 11.17 -7.87 -0.70
CA GLU A 182 10.09 -8.45 -1.50
C GLU A 182 8.95 -8.89 -0.60
N ASN A 183 7.72 -8.64 -1.04
CA ASN A 183 6.49 -9.24 -0.52
C ASN A 183 5.82 -10.02 -1.66
N ILE A 184 5.37 -11.25 -1.40
CA ILE A 184 4.59 -12.04 -2.36
C ILE A 184 3.24 -12.43 -1.77
N ALA A 185 2.24 -12.63 -2.63
CA ALA A 185 0.93 -13.15 -2.23
C ALA A 185 0.29 -13.94 -3.37
N ARG A 186 -0.67 -14.79 -3.04
CA ARG A 186 -1.42 -15.59 -4.02
C ARG A 186 -2.90 -15.69 -3.64
N GLY A 187 -3.78 -15.49 -4.61
CA GLY A 187 -5.23 -15.71 -4.47
C GLY A 187 -6.05 -14.47 -4.12
N GLN A 188 -5.43 -13.36 -3.72
CA GLN A 188 -6.14 -12.09 -3.50
C GLN A 188 -6.56 -11.49 -4.85
N THR A 189 -7.83 -11.15 -4.98
CA THR A 189 -8.43 -10.74 -6.27
C THR A 189 -8.54 -9.23 -6.45
N SER A 190 -8.02 -8.46 -5.49
CA SER A 190 -8.05 -7.00 -5.53
C SER A 190 -6.88 -6.38 -4.76
N ALA A 191 -6.57 -5.13 -5.08
CA ALA A 191 -5.57 -4.33 -4.38
C ALA A 191 -5.86 -4.22 -2.86
N ALA A 192 -7.12 -4.08 -2.47
CA ALA A 192 -7.51 -3.99 -1.07
C ALA A 192 -7.26 -5.31 -0.32
N GLN A 193 -7.62 -6.46 -0.92
CA GLN A 193 -7.42 -7.77 -0.30
C GLN A 193 -5.94 -8.10 -0.11
N VAL A 194 -5.09 -7.82 -1.11
CA VAL A 194 -3.65 -8.09 -1.00
C VAL A 194 -2.99 -7.14 0.00
N MET A 195 -3.39 -5.87 0.03
CA MET A 195 -2.88 -4.91 0.99
C MET A 195 -3.24 -5.29 2.43
N ASP A 196 -4.50 -5.66 2.69
CA ASP A 196 -4.92 -6.13 4.01
C ASP A 196 -4.13 -7.37 4.44
N SER A 197 -3.92 -8.33 3.52
CA SER A 197 -3.13 -9.53 3.78
C SER A 197 -1.68 -9.20 4.16
N TRP A 198 -1.02 -8.29 3.43
CA TRP A 198 0.35 -7.87 3.75
C TRP A 198 0.43 -7.08 5.05
N MET A 199 -0.49 -6.16 5.32
CA MET A 199 -0.47 -5.39 6.56
C MET A 199 -0.75 -6.25 7.80
N ASN A 200 -1.53 -7.33 7.66
CA ASN A 200 -1.78 -8.27 8.75
C ASN A 200 -0.62 -9.25 9.01
N SER A 201 0.39 -9.31 8.13
CA SER A 201 1.63 -10.08 8.34
C SER A 201 2.75 -9.18 8.87
N GLU A 202 3.38 -9.56 9.98
CA GLU A 202 4.46 -8.76 10.60
C GLU A 202 5.63 -8.52 9.62
N GLY A 203 6.09 -9.56 8.94
CA GLY A 203 7.21 -9.46 7.99
C GLY A 203 6.90 -8.60 6.78
N HIS A 204 5.73 -8.80 6.16
CA HIS A 204 5.33 -8.01 5.00
C HIS A 204 5.09 -6.54 5.35
N ARG A 205 4.46 -6.29 6.51
CA ARG A 205 4.28 -4.94 7.06
C ARG A 205 5.61 -4.25 7.35
N ALA A 206 6.58 -4.97 7.91
CA ALA A 206 7.90 -4.41 8.19
C ALA A 206 8.60 -3.93 6.92
N ASN A 207 8.45 -4.64 5.80
CA ASN A 207 8.95 -4.19 4.49
C ASN A 207 8.23 -2.91 4.04
N ILE A 208 6.90 -2.89 4.06
CA ILE A 208 6.09 -1.73 3.62
C ILE A 208 6.42 -0.46 4.43
N LEU A 209 6.59 -0.60 5.75
CA LEU A 209 6.83 0.50 6.67
C LEU A 209 8.30 0.82 6.91
N ASN A 210 9.23 0.19 6.19
CA ASN A 210 10.63 0.58 6.25
C ASN A 210 10.83 1.93 5.53
N CYS A 211 10.97 3.01 6.30
CA CYS A 211 11.13 4.36 5.76
C CYS A 211 12.43 4.59 4.96
N SER A 212 13.40 3.66 5.05
CA SER A 212 14.65 3.74 4.29
C SER A 212 14.47 3.38 2.82
N LEU A 213 13.44 2.58 2.49
CA LEU A 213 13.09 2.25 1.11
C LEU A 213 12.51 3.46 0.40
N LYS A 214 12.86 3.62 -0.88
CA LYS A 214 12.47 4.77 -1.72
C LYS A 214 11.75 4.36 -3.00
N LYS A 215 12.00 3.14 -3.49
CA LYS A 215 11.45 2.62 -4.73
C LYS A 215 10.52 1.44 -4.50
N ILE A 216 9.53 1.31 -5.37
CA ILE A 216 8.59 0.20 -5.39
C ILE A 216 8.34 -0.24 -6.83
N GLY A 217 8.11 -1.53 -7.02
CA GLY A 217 7.51 -2.10 -8.22
C GLY A 217 6.49 -3.15 -7.82
N VAL A 218 5.39 -3.25 -8.58
CA VAL A 218 4.32 -4.22 -8.30
C VAL A 218 3.99 -4.99 -9.56
N GLY A 219 4.11 -6.30 -9.49
CA GLY A 219 3.72 -7.26 -10.52
C GLY A 219 2.42 -7.99 -10.15
N LEU A 220 1.61 -8.27 -11.16
CA LEU A 220 0.39 -9.08 -11.01
C LEU A 220 0.21 -9.99 -12.21
N THR A 221 0.01 -11.28 -11.94
CA THR A 221 -0.45 -12.26 -12.92
C THR A 221 -1.80 -12.82 -12.46
N THR A 222 -2.84 -12.64 -13.26
CA THR A 222 -4.22 -12.96 -12.85
C THR A 222 -4.59 -14.43 -12.98
N ASP A 223 -3.81 -15.21 -13.74
CA ASP A 223 -3.89 -16.67 -13.66
C ASP A 223 -3.28 -17.09 -12.31
N GLY A 224 -4.09 -17.68 -11.43
CA GLY A 224 -3.69 -17.97 -10.05
C GLY A 224 -3.52 -16.77 -9.11
N TRP A 225 -3.69 -15.52 -9.58
CA TRP A 225 -3.59 -14.29 -8.78
C TRP A 225 -2.26 -14.17 -8.00
N TYR A 226 -1.14 -14.23 -8.71
CA TYR A 226 0.20 -14.05 -8.15
C TYR A 226 0.56 -12.57 -8.06
N TRP A 227 0.91 -12.12 -6.85
CA TRP A 227 1.35 -10.76 -6.56
C TRP A 227 2.80 -10.75 -6.16
N VAL A 228 3.55 -9.80 -6.68
CA VAL A 228 4.91 -9.47 -6.23
C VAL A 228 4.98 -7.97 -5.97
N GLN A 229 5.51 -7.59 -4.82
CA GLN A 229 5.81 -6.22 -4.45
C GLN A 229 7.29 -6.15 -4.06
N ASP A 230 8.08 -5.58 -4.95
CA ASP A 230 9.52 -5.40 -4.79
C ASP A 230 9.83 -3.97 -4.36
N PHE A 231 10.89 -3.84 -3.57
CA PHE A 231 11.34 -2.57 -3.05
C PHE A 231 12.81 -2.30 -3.34
N GLY A 232 13.17 -1.02 -3.39
CA GLY A 232 14.54 -0.56 -3.59
C GLY A 232 14.91 0.64 -2.72
N TYR A 233 16.21 0.78 -2.43
CA TYR A 233 16.80 1.95 -1.75
C TYR A 233 17.16 3.07 -2.73
#